data_AF-A0A6P2BQZ5-F1
#
_entry.id   AF-A0A6P2BQZ5-F1
#
_cell.length_a   1.000
_cell.length_b   1.000
_cell.length_c   1.000
_cell.angle_alpha   90.00
_cell.angle_beta   90.00
_cell.angle_gamma   90.00
#
_symmetry.space_group_name_H-M   'P 1'
#
loop_
_entity.id
_entity.type
_entity.pdbx_description
1 polymer ?
#
loop_
_entity_poly.entity_id
_entity_poly.type
_entity_poly.pdbx_seq_one_letter_code
_entity_poly.pdbx_strand_id
1 'polypeptide(L)' 'MISHATSIVEHPDTIADRIIRFAERVGKENVVASADCGFSSQATYRPEIHPKIVWAKFESLAEGARRATAKLW' A
#
# COMPACT_ATOMS: atom_id res chain seq x y z
N MET A 1 1.30 0.89 -3.19
CA MET A 1 0.77 2.08 -2.48
C MET A 1 -0.66 1.81 -2.05
N ILE A 2 -0.94 2.01 -0.76
CA ILE A 2 -2.28 2.00 -0.14
C ILE A 2 -2.59 3.40 0.43
N SER A 3 -3.86 3.77 0.51
CA SER A 3 -4.31 5.07 1.01
C SER A 3 -4.49 5.08 2.53
N HIS A 4 -3.96 6.10 3.19
CA HIS A 4 -4.12 6.35 4.63
C HIS A 4 -5.46 7.00 4.99
N ALA A 5 -6.01 7.85 4.13
CA ALA A 5 -7.14 8.74 4.44
C ALA A 5 -8.53 8.11 4.23
N THR A 6 -8.59 6.80 3.92
CA THR A 6 -9.86 6.11 3.66
C THR A 6 -9.93 4.77 4.38
N SER A 7 -11.15 4.33 4.70
CA SER A 7 -11.41 3.00 5.28
C SER A 7 -11.43 1.86 4.25
N ILE A 8 -11.08 2.14 2.99
CA ILE A 8 -11.13 1.15 1.90
C ILE A 8 -9.89 0.25 1.97
N VAL A 9 -10.06 -1.07 1.98
CA VAL A 9 -8.95 -2.00 1.76
C VAL A 9 -8.78 -2.19 0.26
N GLU A 10 -7.70 -1.65 -0.32
CA GLU A 10 -7.43 -1.82 -1.74
C GLU A 10 -7.20 -3.28 -2.11
N HIS A 11 -7.64 -3.69 -3.30
CA HIS A 11 -7.42 -5.05 -3.78
C HIS A 11 -5.94 -5.30 -4.08
N PRO A 12 -5.38 -6.49 -3.76
CA PRO A 12 -3.96 -6.78 -4.01
C PRO A 12 -3.54 -6.60 -5.47
N ASP A 13 -4.40 -6.91 -6.44
CA ASP A 13 -4.09 -6.71 -7.87
C ASP A 13 -3.95 -5.24 -8.24
N THR A 14 -4.80 -4.37 -7.67
CA THR A 14 -4.67 -2.92 -7.86
C THR A 14 -3.36 -2.39 -7.28
N ILE A 15 -2.94 -2.92 -6.13
CA ILE A 15 -1.66 -2.59 -5.50
C ILE A 15 -0.49 -3.06 -6.37
N ALA A 16 -0.55 -4.30 -6.88
CA ALA A 16 0.47 -4.87 -7.75
C ALA A 16 0.65 -4.07 -9.03
N ASP A 17 -0.45 -3.73 -9.71
CA ASP A 17 -0.45 -2.92 -10.92
C ASP A 17 0.19 -1.55 -10.68
N ARG A 18 -0.10 -0.91 -9.54
CA ARG A 18 0.55 0.35 -9.17
C ARG A 18 2.06 0.19 -9.00
N ILE A 19 2.51 -0.84 -8.27
CA ILE A 19 3.95 -1.09 -8.06
C ILE A 19 4.66 -1.29 -9.39
N ILE A 20 4.10 -2.12 -10.28
CA ILE A 20 4.66 -2.41 -11.60
C ILE A 20 4.79 -1.14 -12.43
N ARG A 21 3.73 -0.32 -12.51
CA ARG A 21 3.75 0.94 -13.28
C ARG A 21 4.83 1.91 -12.80
N PHE A 22 5.10 1.96 -11.50
CA PHE A 22 6.22 2.75 -10.97
C PHE A 22 7.56 2.12 -11.33
N ALA A 23 7.72 0.82 -11.11
CA ALA A 23 8.94 0.08 -11.40
C ALA A 23 9.35 0.18 -12.89
N GLU A 24 8.40 0.16 -13.82
CA GLU A 24 8.63 0.34 -15.26
C GLU A 24 9.28 1.70 -15.61
N ARG A 25 9.09 2.72 -14.77
CA ARG A 25 9.56 4.09 -15.04
C ARG A 25 10.86 4.42 -14.32
N VAL A 26 11.05 3.90 -13.11
CA VAL A 26 12.20 4.27 -12.27
C VAL A 26 13.16 3.11 -12.01
N GLY A 27 12.88 1.91 -12.52
CA GLY A 27 13.62 0.69 -12.19
C GLY A 27 13.09 0.04 -10.92
N LYS A 28 12.91 -1.28 -10.94
CA LYS A 28 12.30 -2.04 -9.82
C LYS A 28 13.10 -1.96 -8.52
N GLU A 29 14.41 -1.84 -8.62
CA GLU A 29 15.34 -1.66 -7.50
C GLU A 29 15.20 -0.30 -6.81
N ASN A 30 14.56 0.67 -7.45
CA ASN A 30 14.33 2.02 -6.92
C ASN A 30 12.92 2.20 -6.33
N VAL A 31 12.16 1.10 -6.13
CA VAL A 31 10.77 1.15 -5.65
C VAL A 31 10.61 0.41 -4.33
N VAL A 32 10.00 1.08 -3.35
CA VAL A 32 9.52 0.47 -2.09
C VAL A 32 8.02 0.71 -1.97
N ALA A 33 7.26 -0.36 -1.75
CA ALA A 33 5.81 -0.26 -1.58
C ALA A 33 5.47 0.10 -0.12
N SER A 34 4.69 1.16 0.07
CA SER A 34 4.25 1.64 1.38
C SER A 34 2.82 2.17 1.37
N ALA A 35 2.35 2.65 2.52
CA ALA A 35 1.27 3.63 2.58
C ALA A 35 1.75 5.00 2.04
N ASP A 36 0.82 5.81 1.56
CA ASP A 36 1.07 7.19 1.08
C ASP A 36 1.40 8.16 2.24
N CYS A 37 0.83 7.96 3.43
CA CYS A 37 1.19 8.65 4.67
C CYS A 37 0.91 7.76 5.90
N GLY A 38 0.97 8.32 7.10
CA GLY A 38 0.58 7.65 8.34
C GLY A 38 -0.93 7.64 8.56
N PHE A 39 -1.46 6.60 9.22
CA PHE A 39 -2.89 6.46 9.56
C PHE A 39 -3.38 7.35 10.72
N SER A 40 -2.56 8.33 11.13
CA SER A 40 -2.86 9.32 12.16
C SER A 40 -2.63 10.71 11.60
N SER A 41 -3.47 11.08 10.62
CA SER A 41 -3.40 12.33 9.85
C SER A 41 -3.51 13.58 10.72
N GLN A 42 -4.20 13.47 11.85
CA GLN A 42 -4.42 14.54 12.82
C GLN A 42 -3.58 14.29 14.08
N ALA A 43 -3.10 15.36 14.72
CA ALA A 43 -2.42 15.30 16.01
C ALA A 43 -3.34 14.88 17.19
N THR A 44 -4.59 14.51 16.91
CA THR A 44 -5.58 14.11 17.90
C THR A 44 -5.39 12.65 18.36
N TYR A 45 -5.73 12.38 19.61
CA TYR A 45 -5.51 11.11 20.33
C TYR A 45 -6.10 9.84 19.68
N ARG A 46 -6.98 9.94 18.68
CA ARG A 46 -7.61 8.79 18.02
C ARG A 46 -7.26 8.75 16.54
N PRO A 47 -6.69 7.64 16.03
CA PRO A 47 -6.47 7.45 14.60
C PRO A 47 -7.81 7.53 13.84
N GLU A 48 -7.80 8.18 12.68
CA GLU A 48 -9.00 8.30 11.82
C GLU A 48 -9.45 6.93 11.30
N ILE A 49 -8.49 6.03 11.06
CA ILE A 49 -8.75 4.68 10.57
C ILE A 49 -8.63 3.69 11.72
N HIS A 50 -9.67 2.86 11.87
CA HIS A 50 -9.70 1.82 12.88
C HIS A 50 -8.53 0.82 12.68
N PRO A 51 -7.79 0.43 13.73
CA PRO A 51 -6.61 -0.44 13.61
C PRO A 51 -6.83 -1.75 12.84
N LYS A 52 -8.01 -2.39 12.97
CA LYS A 52 -8.34 -3.60 12.19
C LYS A 52 -8.32 -3.36 10.68
N ILE A 53 -8.75 -2.17 10.22
CA ILE A 53 -8.73 -1.81 8.80
C ILE A 53 -7.29 -1.53 8.37
N VAL A 54 -6.49 -0.87 9.22
CA VAL A 54 -5.06 -0.65 8.98
C VAL A 54 -4.32 -1.98 8.75
N TRP A 55 -4.56 -2.98 9.60
CA TRP A 55 -3.95 -4.30 9.44
C TRP A 55 -4.40 -4.99 8.15
N ALA A 56 -5.69 -4.97 7.82
CA ALA A 56 -6.19 -5.52 6.56
C ALA A 56 -5.57 -4.83 5.32
N LYS A 57 -5.33 -3.51 5.38
CA LYS A 57 -4.61 -2.78 4.32
C LYS A 57 -3.16 -3.23 4.21
N PHE A 58 -2.46 -3.45 5.32
CA PHE A 58 -1.08 -3.96 5.29
C PHE A 58 -0.98 -5.39 4.78
N GLU A 59 -1.92 -6.26 5.13
CA GLU A 59 -2.03 -7.62 4.57
C GLU A 59 -2.21 -7.56 3.05
N SER A 60 -3.12 -6.70 2.56
CA SER A 60 -3.33 -6.50 1.13
C SER A 60 -2.11 -5.90 0.43
N LEU A 61 -1.41 -4.94 1.07
CA LEU A 61 -0.17 -4.37 0.57
C LEU A 61 0.92 -5.43 0.40
N ALA A 62 1.11 -6.27 1.41
CA ALA A 62 2.09 -7.36 1.36
C ALA A 62 1.76 -8.37 0.25
N GLU A 63 0.49 -8.73 0.09
CA GLU A 63 0.05 -9.61 -0.99
C GLU A 63 0.23 -8.99 -2.37
N GLY A 64 -0.16 -7.72 -2.56
CA GLY A 64 0.04 -7.00 -3.81
C GLY A 64 1.53 -6.85 -4.15
N ALA A 65 2.38 -6.60 -3.16
CA ALA A 65 3.83 -6.57 -3.34
C ALA A 65 4.39 -7.93 -3.77
N ARG A 66 3.95 -9.05 -3.17
CA ARG A 66 4.34 -10.40 -3.61
C ARG A 66 3.97 -10.66 -5.07
N ARG A 67 2.73 -10.30 -5.47
CA ARG A 67 2.26 -10.44 -6.86
C ARG A 67 3.06 -9.59 -7.84
N ALA A 68 3.41 -8.36 -7.47
CA ALA A 68 4.27 -7.51 -8.29
C ALA A 68 5.68 -8.09 -8.43
N THR A 69 6.28 -8.56 -7.33
CA THR A 69 7.61 -9.21 -7.34
C THR A 69 7.64 -10.39 -8.30
N ALA A 70 6.65 -11.28 -8.27
CA ALA A 70 6.56 -12.43 -9.16
C ALA A 70 6.42 -12.09 -10.66
N LYS A 71 6.09 -10.83 -10.99
CA LYS A 71 5.99 -10.34 -12.37
C LYS A 71 7.23 -9.54 -12.81
N LEU A 72 7.98 -8.98 -11.86
CA LEU A 72 9.15 -8.12 -12.10
C LEU A 72 10.49 -8.87 -12.02
N TRP A 73 10.47 -10.10 -11.52
CA TRP A 73 11.62 -10.99 -11.34
C TRP A 73 11.28 -12.38 -11.88
#